data_AF-A0A9E5W1W0-F1
#
_entry.id   AF-A0A9E5W1W0-F1
#
_cell.length_a   1.000
_cell.length_b   1.000
_cell.length_c   1.000
_cell.angle_alpha   90.00
_cell.angle_beta   90.00
_cell.angle_gamma   90.00
#
_symmetry.space_group_name_H-M   'P 1'
#
loop_
_entity.id
_entity.type
_entity.pdbx_description
1 polymer ?
#
loop_
_entity_poly.entity_id
_entity_poly.type
_entity_poly.pdbx_seq_one_letter_code
_entity_poly.pdbx_strand_id
1 'polypeptide(L)' 'MPDVLVNLAETRENLLREYAISKGAERAIVLSKILEIEAEIEEEKNRRLLSRQ' A
#
# COMPACT_ATOMS: atom_id res chain seq x y z
N MET A 1 6.24 16.84 7.86
CA MET A 1 5.28 15.96 7.16
C MET A 1 5.90 14.57 7.15
N PRO A 2 5.16 13.51 7.51
CA PRO A 2 5.68 12.16 7.39
C PRO A 2 5.95 11.83 5.92
N ASP A 3 7.01 11.05 5.70
CA ASP A 3 7.44 10.62 4.38
C ASP A 3 6.32 9.82 3.68
N VAL A 4 6.06 10.09 2.39
CA VAL A 4 4.97 9.45 1.63
C VAL A 4 5.08 7.92 1.68
N LEU A 5 6.29 7.35 1.59
CA LEU A 5 6.49 5.91 1.68
C LEU A 5 6.17 5.36 3.07
N VAL A 6 6.40 6.15 4.13
CA VAL A 6 6.04 5.76 5.50
C VAL A 6 4.51 5.69 5.62
N ASN A 7 3.79 6.71 5.14
CA ASN A 7 2.33 6.71 5.17
C ASN A 7 1.73 5.55 4.36
N LEU A 8 2.27 5.27 3.17
CA LEU A 8 1.84 4.15 2.34
C LEU A 8 2.13 2.80 3.00
N ALA A 9 3.29 2.65 3.65
CA ALA A 9 3.65 1.44 4.38
C ALA A 9 2.73 1.20 5.59
N GLU A 10 2.41 2.24 6.36
CA GLU A 10 1.44 2.18 7.47
C GLU A 10 0.04 1.80 6.97
N THR A 11 -0.40 2.41 5.87
CA THR A 11 -1.69 2.12 5.23
C THR A 11 -1.75 0.66 4.78
N ARG A 12 -0.69 0.15 4.14
CA ARG A 12 -0.58 -1.25 3.75
C ARG A 12 -0.67 -2.17 4.97
N GLU A 13 0.04 -1.86 6.05
CA GLU A 13 0.02 -2.70 7.26
C GLU A 13 -1.37 -2.78 7.87
N ASN A 14 -2.09 -1.66 7.93
CA ASN A 14 -3.48 -1.63 8.41
C ASN A 14 -4.39 -2.48 7.52
N LEU A 15 -4.28 -2.37 6.19
CA LEU A 15 -5.05 -3.19 5.25
C LEU A 15 -4.71 -4.68 5.37
N LEU A 16 -3.46 -5.05 5.62
CA LEU A 16 -3.08 -6.45 5.85
C LEU A 16 -3.72 -7.02 7.12
N ARG A 17 -3.82 -6.22 8.19
CA ARG A 17 -4.55 -6.62 9.40
C ARG A 17 -6.05 -6.79 9.12
N GLU A 18 -6.65 -5.88 8.36
CA GLU A 18 -8.06 -5.97 7.94
C GLU A 18 -8.30 -7.21 7.06
N TYR A 19 -7.39 -7.48 6.11
CA TYR A 19 -7.47 -8.64 5.23
C TYR A 19 -7.45 -9.95 6.02
N ALA A 20 -6.62 -10.04 7.07
CA ALA A 20 -6.52 -11.22 7.92
C ALA A 20 -7.84 -11.58 8.61
N ILE A 21 -8.68 -10.59 8.94
CA ILE A 21 -9.97 -10.80 9.62
C ILE A 21 -11.18 -10.81 8.67
N SER A 22 -11.03 -10.24 7.46
CA SER A 22 -12.07 -10.16 6.44
C SER A 22 -12.49 -11.52 5.87
N LYS A 23 -13.74 -11.64 5.40
CA LYS A 23 -14.32 -12.87 4.85
C LYS A 23 -15.16 -12.60 3.59
N GLY A 24 -15.33 -13.64 2.76
CA GLY A 24 -16.19 -13.56 1.58
C GLY A 24 -15.81 -12.44 0.62
N ALA A 25 -16.79 -11.67 0.16
CA ALA A 25 -16.59 -10.59 -0.81
C ALA A 25 -15.74 -9.43 -0.25
N GLU A 26 -15.86 -9.12 1.04
CA GLU A 26 -15.07 -8.08 1.71
C GLU A 26 -13.57 -8.37 1.60
N ARG A 27 -13.17 -9.63 1.74
CA ARG A 27 -11.78 -10.04 1.60
C ARG A 27 -11.19 -9.72 0.23
N ALA A 28 -11.96 -9.88 -0.83
CA ALA A 28 -11.52 -9.52 -2.19
C ALA A 28 -11.38 -8.00 -2.35
N ILE A 29 -12.27 -7.22 -1.72
CA ILE A 29 -12.20 -5.75 -1.74
C ILE A 29 -10.95 -5.27 -1.01
N VAL A 30 -10.68 -5.79 0.19
CA VAL A 30 -9.48 -5.41 0.96
C VAL A 30 -8.21 -5.82 0.20
N LEU A 31 -8.21 -6.99 -0.44
CA LEU A 31 -7.09 -7.42 -1.29
C LEU A 31 -6.83 -6.48 -2.46
N SER A 32 -7.87 -6.00 -3.15
CA SER A 32 -7.73 -5.01 -4.23
C SER A 32 -7.02 -3.75 -3.75
N LYS A 33 -7.46 -3.21 -2.61
CA LYS A 33 -6.85 -2.02 -1.99
C LYS A 33 -5.38 -2.24 -1.62
N ILE A 34 -5.02 -3.43 -1.15
CA ILE A 34 -3.62 -3.77 -0.85
C ILE A 34 -2.77 -3.70 -2.13
N LEU A 35 -3.27 -4.27 -3.22
CA LEU A 35 -2.55 -4.27 -4.50
C LEU A 35 -2.38 -2.86 -5.07
N GLU A 36 -3.37 -1.99 -4.92
CA GLU A 36 -3.30 -0.58 -5.30
C GLU A 36 -2.19 0.15 -4.51
N ILE A 37 -2.15 -0.03 -3.18
CA ILE A 37 -1.12 0.58 -2.33
C ILE A 37 0.28 0.05 -2.66
N GLU A 38 0.43 -1.25 -2.93
CA GLU A 38 1.73 -1.81 -3.33
C GLU A 38 2.22 -1.21 -4.66
N ALA A 39 1.31 -0.98 -5.62
CA ALA A 39 1.65 -0.30 -6.85
C ALA A 39 2.10 1.15 -6.60
N GLU A 40 1.37 1.91 -5.76
CA GLU A 40 1.75 3.28 -5.39
C GLU A 40 3.11 3.37 -4.69
N ILE A 41 3.42 2.42 -3.81
CA ILE A 41 4.74 2.32 -3.15
C ILE A 41 5.83 2.14 -4.19
N GLU A 42 5.62 1.23 -5.16
CA GLU A 42 6.61 0.94 -6.18
C GLU A 42 6.82 2.13 -7.13
N GLU A 43 5.74 2.80 -7.53
CA GLU A 43 5.82 4.05 -8.29
C GLU A 43 6.59 5.14 -7.55
N GLU A 44 6.33 5.33 -6.26
CA GLU A 44 7.04 6.34 -5.46
C GLU A 44 8.53 6.01 -5.30
N LYS A 45 8.89 4.74 -5.10
CA LYS A 45 10.30 4.31 -5.11
C LYS A 45 10.97 4.63 -6.43
N ASN A 46 10.31 4.33 -7.55
CA ASN A 46 10.81 4.60 -8.89
C ASN A 46 10.97 6.11 -9.16
N ARG A 47 10.00 6.93 -8.75
CA ARG A 47 10.10 8.40 -8.83
C ARG A 47 11.34 8.92 -8.09
N ARG A 48 11.57 8.44 -6.86
CA ARG A 48 12.74 8.84 -6.06
C ARG A 48 14.06 8.38 -6.63
N LEU A 49 14.08 7.21 -7.28
CA LEU A 49 15.26 6.72 -7.98
C LEU A 49 15.60 7.63 -9.17
N LEU A 50 14.60 7.98 -9.97
CA LEU A 50 14.76 8.88 -11.13
C LEU A 50 15.15 10.30 -10.71
N SER A 51 14.64 10.82 -9.59
CA SER A 51 15.00 12.15 -9.09
C SER A 51 16.41 12.25 -8.49
N ARG A 52 17.10 11.12 -8.30
CA ARG A 52 18.46 11.05 -7.78
C ARG A 52 19.52 10.91 -8.88
N GLN A 53 19.10 10.71 -10.13
CA GLN A 53 19.95 10.70 -11.33
C GLN A 53 20.08 12.11 -11.89
#